data_AF-A0ABD3F008-F1
#
_entry.id   AF-A0ABD3F008-F1
#
_cell.length_a   1.000
_cell.length_b   1.000
_cell.length_c   1.000
_cell.angle_alpha   90.00
_cell.angle_beta   90.00
_cell.angle_gamma   90.00
#
_symmetry.space_group_name_H-M   'P 1'
#
loop_
_entity.id
_entity.type
_entity.pdbx_description
1 polymer ?
#
loop_
_entity_poly.entity_id
_entity_poly.type
_entity_poly.pdbx_seq_one_letter_code
_entity_poly.pdbx_strand_id
1 'polypeptide(L)'
;MSALMELPSELLELNVCQYLDVTSVSQLSLVNRRLQQDITSSCKLWETLVVRYFGYVNKPPMIQRSGRRGASRETTDVGWRAVFAAAWRDLGALAPATLQESDVLQVYNRKNYPLLLQPQEIQIRQEIVLMKGLQRIPTSLKLIQLYAEVIRQAHLVPRMNAASTARALRTLVYM
;
A
#
# COMPACT_ATOMS: atom_id res chain seq x y z
N MET A 1 33.62 -3.44 16.29
CA MET A 1 32.24 -3.10 15.88
C MET A 1 31.83 -3.99 14.71
N SER A 2 31.85 -5.32 14.92
CA SER A 2 31.79 -6.30 13.82
C SER A 2 30.67 -7.32 13.99
N ALA A 3 30.07 -7.42 15.18
CA ALA A 3 29.04 -8.41 15.49
C ALA A 3 27.81 -8.27 14.57
N LEU A 4 27.35 -7.05 14.28
CA LEU A 4 26.20 -6.81 13.38
C LEU A 4 26.41 -7.32 11.95
N MET A 5 27.65 -7.40 11.49
CA MET A 5 27.99 -7.87 10.13
C MET A 5 28.11 -9.40 10.05
N GLU A 6 28.19 -10.07 11.19
CA GLU A 6 28.22 -11.54 11.31
C GLU A 6 26.81 -12.13 11.46
N LEU A 7 25.80 -11.28 11.70
CA LEU A 7 24.41 -11.73 11.77
C LEU A 7 23.88 -12.09 10.37
N PRO A 8 23.20 -13.24 10.23
CA PRO A 8 22.38 -13.55 9.06
C PRO A 8 21.40 -12.41 8.75
N SER A 9 21.18 -12.15 7.47
CA SER A 9 20.27 -11.11 6.98
C SER A 9 18.87 -11.23 7.58
N GLU A 10 18.38 -12.45 7.79
CA GLU A 10 17.06 -12.69 8.41
C GLU A 10 17.01 -12.19 9.86
N LEU A 11 18.10 -12.38 10.63
CA LEU A 11 18.16 -11.92 12.03
C LEU A 11 18.35 -10.41 12.13
N LEU A 12 19.02 -9.79 11.16
CA LEU A 12 19.12 -8.34 11.08
C LEU A 12 17.75 -7.70 10.77
N GLU A 13 17.01 -8.28 9.82
CA GLU A 13 15.65 -7.88 9.46
C GLU A 13 14.69 -8.02 10.64
N LEU A 14 14.67 -9.20 11.28
CA LEU A 14 13.75 -9.54 12.38
C LEU A 14 14.11 -8.89 13.71
N ASN A 15 15.39 -8.65 14.03
CA ASN A 15 15.74 -8.18 15.38
C ASN A 15 16.11 -6.70 15.45
N VAL A 16 16.50 -6.08 14.33
CA VAL A 16 17.02 -4.71 14.35
C VAL A 16 16.21 -3.81 13.43
N CYS A 17 16.13 -4.13 12.15
CA CYS A 17 15.54 -3.23 11.16
C CYS A 17 14.05 -2.98 11.36
N GLN A 18 13.27 -3.98 11.84
CA GLN A 18 11.84 -3.80 12.08
C GLN A 18 11.50 -2.75 13.17
N TYR A 19 12.41 -2.52 14.11
CA TYR A 19 12.20 -1.58 15.21
C TYR A 19 12.66 -0.17 14.88
N LEU A 20 13.52 -0.02 13.88
CA LEU A 20 14.10 1.24 13.47
C LEU A 20 13.13 2.09 12.64
N ASP A 21 13.33 3.40 12.70
CA ASP A 21 12.63 4.36 11.88
C ASP A 21 13.27 4.44 10.47
N VAL A 22 12.56 5.00 9.50
CA VAL A 22 13.04 5.08 8.10
C VAL A 22 14.36 5.83 7.99
N THR A 23 14.56 6.84 8.84
CA THR A 23 15.81 7.61 8.89
C THR A 23 16.97 6.73 9.31
N SER A 24 16.82 5.99 10.43
CA SER A 24 17.87 5.08 10.91
C SER A 24 18.13 3.93 9.95
N VAL A 25 17.09 3.35 9.33
CA VAL A 25 17.24 2.31 8.30
C VAL A 25 18.01 2.86 7.08
N SER A 26 17.70 4.09 6.66
CA SER A 26 18.42 4.75 5.57
C SER A 26 19.89 4.99 5.92
N GLN A 27 20.17 5.45 7.14
CA GLN A 27 21.54 5.64 7.62
C GLN A 27 22.32 4.31 7.70
N LEU A 28 21.70 3.24 8.21
CA LEU A 28 22.31 1.91 8.23
C LEU A 28 22.62 1.39 6.82
N SER A 29 21.76 1.69 5.84
CA SER A 29 22.00 1.32 4.44
C SER A 29 23.24 2.01 3.84
N LEU A 30 23.72 3.10 4.42
CA LEU A 30 24.93 3.81 3.96
C LEU A 30 26.21 3.24 4.59
N VAL A 31 26.10 2.44 5.66
CA VAL A 31 27.26 1.91 6.41
C VAL A 31 27.98 0.80 5.64
N ASN A 32 27.24 -0.04 4.91
CA ASN A 32 27.82 -1.15 4.17
C ASN A 32 27.01 -1.50 2.92
N ARG A 33 27.69 -1.84 1.82
CA ARG A 33 27.04 -2.28 0.56
C ARG A 33 26.22 -3.57 0.71
N ARG A 34 26.65 -4.50 1.58
CA ARG A 34 25.88 -5.74 1.86
C ARG A 34 24.58 -5.40 2.61
N LEU A 35 24.68 -4.62 3.68
CA LEU A 35 23.50 -4.11 4.41
C LEU A 35 22.58 -3.29 3.49
N GLN A 36 23.14 -2.48 2.60
CA GLN A 36 22.38 -1.74 1.61
C GLN A 36 21.58 -2.67 0.71
N GLN A 37 22.19 -3.76 0.22
CA GLN A 37 21.54 -4.75 -0.61
C GLN A 37 20.43 -5.46 0.16
N ASP A 38 20.70 -5.93 1.38
CA ASP A 38 19.73 -6.64 2.23
C ASP A 38 18.53 -5.75 2.59
N ILE A 39 18.78 -4.50 3.01
CA ILE A 39 17.72 -3.52 3.28
C ILE A 39 16.94 -3.21 2.01
N THR A 40 17.59 -3.13 0.84
CA THR A 40 16.92 -2.80 -0.42
C THR A 40 16.07 -3.95 -0.94
N SER A 41 16.50 -5.20 -0.76
CA SER A 41 15.81 -6.40 -1.22
C SER A 41 14.72 -6.87 -0.26
N SER A 42 14.76 -6.49 1.02
CA SER A 42 13.77 -6.94 2.01
C SER A 42 12.39 -6.31 1.81
N CYS A 43 11.55 -7.02 1.07
CA CYS A 43 10.15 -6.65 0.78
C CYS A 43 9.32 -6.45 2.07
N LYS A 44 9.50 -7.34 3.06
CA LYS A 44 8.77 -7.32 4.35
C LYS A 44 9.11 -6.11 5.22
N LEU A 45 10.37 -5.67 5.21
CA LEU A 45 10.79 -4.48 5.94
C LEU A 45 10.06 -3.25 5.41
N TRP A 46 10.06 -3.06 4.09
CA TRP A 46 9.38 -1.92 3.46
C TRP A 46 7.86 -1.97 3.64
N GLU A 47 7.24 -3.14 3.58
CA GLU A 47 5.82 -3.30 3.92
C GLU A 47 5.53 -2.84 5.35
N THR A 48 6.33 -3.29 6.32
CA THR A 48 6.19 -2.92 7.73
C THR A 48 6.36 -1.41 7.94
N LEU A 49 7.32 -0.79 7.25
CA LEU A 49 7.52 0.65 7.29
C LEU A 49 6.34 1.40 6.67
N VAL A 50 5.75 0.91 5.58
CA VAL A 50 4.53 1.49 4.99
C VAL A 50 3.36 1.44 5.97
N VAL A 51 3.14 0.30 6.63
CA VAL A 51 2.10 0.13 7.65
C VAL A 51 2.33 1.12 8.80
N ARG A 52 3.56 1.18 9.33
CA ARG A 52 3.90 2.00 10.51
C ARG A 52 3.82 3.51 10.24
N TYR A 53 4.31 3.98 9.09
CA TYR A 53 4.35 5.41 8.77
C TYR A 53 3.04 5.93 8.17
N PHE A 54 2.44 5.15 7.27
CA PHE A 54 1.24 5.60 6.56
C PHE A 54 -0.05 5.09 7.18
N GLY A 55 -0.01 4.04 8.00
CA GLY A 55 -1.20 3.37 8.54
C GLY A 55 -1.88 2.47 7.51
N TYR A 56 -1.24 2.20 6.37
CA TYR A 56 -1.79 1.36 5.31
C TYR A 56 -1.65 -0.10 5.70
N VAL A 57 -2.76 -0.79 5.94
CA VAL A 57 -2.76 -2.24 6.20
C VAL A 57 -3.06 -2.95 4.89
N ASN A 58 -2.07 -3.68 4.38
CA ASN A 58 -2.26 -4.55 3.23
C ASN A 58 -3.34 -5.58 3.59
N LYS A 59 -4.50 -5.48 2.94
CA LYS A 59 -5.63 -6.37 3.21
C LYS A 59 -5.32 -7.70 2.51
N PRO A 60 -5.24 -8.84 3.22
CA PRO A 60 -5.15 -10.12 2.54
C PRO A 60 -6.37 -10.27 1.63
N PRO A 61 -6.23 -10.82 0.41
CA PRO A 61 -7.37 -11.07 -0.45
C PRO A 61 -8.34 -11.93 0.36
N MET A 62 -9.55 -11.42 0.59
CA MET A 62 -10.59 -12.20 1.26
C MET A 62 -10.73 -13.50 0.48
N ILE A 63 -10.44 -14.60 1.16
CA ILE A 63 -10.55 -15.97 0.69
C ILE A 63 -11.87 -16.09 -0.07
N GLN A 64 -11.80 -16.25 -1.40
CA GLN A 64 -12.90 -16.81 -2.17
C GLN A 64 -13.12 -18.22 -1.62
N ARG A 65 -14.02 -18.36 -0.64
CA ARG A 65 -14.59 -19.65 -0.23
C ARG A 65 -15.52 -20.13 -1.36
N SER A 66 -14.94 -20.45 -2.50
CA SER A 66 -15.58 -21.24 -3.54
C SER A 66 -14.56 -22.28 -3.95
N GLY A 67 -14.81 -23.52 -3.51
CA GLY A 67 -13.88 -24.62 -3.66
C GLY A 67 -13.44 -24.82 -5.10
N ARG A 68 -12.13 -24.92 -5.29
CA ARG A 68 -11.47 -25.92 -6.12
C ARG A 68 -9.97 -25.83 -5.86
N ARG A 69 -9.39 -27.01 -5.64
CA ARG A 69 -7.94 -27.23 -5.49
C ARG A 69 -7.21 -26.63 -6.69
N GLY A 70 -6.08 -25.99 -6.41
CA GLY A 70 -5.01 -25.76 -7.38
C GLY A 70 -5.22 -24.59 -8.33
N ALA A 71 -4.87 -23.38 -7.88
CA ALA A 71 -4.38 -22.34 -8.77
C ALA A 71 -3.28 -21.58 -8.03
N SER A 72 -2.09 -21.60 -8.64
CA SER A 72 -0.90 -20.90 -8.18
C SER A 72 -1.24 -19.46 -7.80
N ARG A 73 -0.90 -19.10 -6.57
CA ARG A 73 -1.11 -17.78 -5.99
C ARG A 73 -0.10 -16.82 -6.62
N GLU A 74 -0.44 -16.23 -7.77
CA GLU A 74 0.27 -15.06 -8.30
C GLU A 74 -0.04 -13.87 -7.39
N THR A 75 0.61 -13.81 -6.22
CA THR A 75 0.86 -12.53 -5.55
C THR A 75 1.82 -11.79 -6.47
N THR A 76 1.31 -10.87 -7.27
CA THR A 76 2.12 -9.83 -7.91
C THR A 76 3.02 -9.22 -6.84
N ASP A 77 4.33 -9.39 -7.02
CA ASP A 77 5.33 -8.93 -6.06
C ASP A 77 5.29 -7.40 -6.01
N VAL A 78 4.67 -6.86 -4.96
CA VAL A 78 4.51 -5.43 -4.78
C VAL A 78 5.86 -4.85 -4.36
N GLY A 79 6.39 -3.91 -5.12
CA GLY A 79 7.58 -3.14 -4.80
C GLY A 79 7.31 -2.16 -3.65
N TRP A 80 7.19 -2.65 -2.42
CA TRP A 80 6.89 -1.83 -1.24
C TRP A 80 7.86 -0.69 -1.02
N ARG A 81 9.14 -0.86 -1.38
CA ARG A 81 10.12 0.22 -1.37
C ARG A 81 9.73 1.37 -2.32
N ALA A 82 9.28 1.04 -3.53
CA ALA A 82 8.89 2.02 -4.52
C ALA A 82 7.61 2.76 -4.08
N VAL A 83 6.63 2.02 -3.53
CA VAL A 83 5.42 2.57 -2.90
C VAL A 83 5.81 3.52 -1.77
N PHE A 84 6.67 3.08 -0.85
CA PHE A 84 7.14 3.89 0.28
C PHE A 84 7.80 5.18 -0.21
N ALA A 85 8.75 5.09 -1.15
CA ALA A 85 9.47 6.23 -1.67
C ALA A 85 8.58 7.21 -2.46
N ALA A 86 7.53 6.74 -3.12
CA ALA A 86 6.53 7.58 -3.76
C ALA A 86 5.65 8.27 -2.71
N ALA A 87 5.07 7.51 -1.78
CA ALA A 87 4.21 8.02 -0.71
C ALA A 87 4.93 9.00 0.21
N TRP A 88 6.21 8.78 0.51
CA TRP A 88 7.04 9.68 1.31
C TRP A 88 7.23 11.04 0.64
N ARG A 89 7.42 11.05 -0.68
CA ARG A 89 7.51 12.30 -1.46
C ARG A 89 6.17 13.02 -1.53
N ASP A 90 5.09 12.26 -1.69
CA ASP A 90 3.73 12.81 -1.66
C ASP A 90 3.42 13.43 -0.29
N LEU A 91 3.87 12.83 0.81
CA LEU A 91 3.71 13.38 2.16
C LEU A 91 4.36 14.77 2.30
N GLY A 92 5.53 14.98 1.70
CA GLY A 92 6.17 16.30 1.67
C GLY A 92 5.31 17.37 0.98
N ALA A 93 4.59 16.99 -0.08
CA ALA A 93 3.64 17.88 -0.76
C ALA A 93 2.35 18.10 0.06
N LEU A 94 1.98 17.14 0.93
CA LEU A 94 0.79 17.20 1.80
C LEU A 94 1.06 17.77 3.20
N ALA A 95 2.31 18.12 3.52
CA ALA A 95 2.72 18.70 4.80
C ALA A 95 2.32 20.18 5.09
N PRO A 96 1.82 21.01 4.16
CA PRO A 96 1.48 22.41 4.47
C PRO A 96 0.40 22.55 5.55
N ALA A 97 0.57 23.53 6.45
CA ALA A 97 -0.45 23.89 7.44
C ALA A 97 -1.75 24.42 6.81
N THR A 98 -1.67 24.89 5.57
CA THR A 98 -2.77 25.45 4.77
C THR A 98 -3.23 24.52 3.66
N LEU A 99 -3.07 23.20 3.84
CA LEU A 99 -3.44 22.20 2.84
C LEU A 99 -4.91 22.36 2.41
N GLN A 100 -5.15 22.53 1.12
CA GLN A 100 -6.49 22.58 0.54
C GLN A 100 -6.86 21.27 -0.14
N GLU A 101 -8.16 21.07 -0.36
CA GLU A 101 -8.68 19.91 -1.07
C GLU A 101 -8.07 19.77 -2.48
N SER A 102 -7.88 20.89 -3.19
CA SER A 102 -7.25 20.93 -4.52
C SER A 102 -5.84 20.34 -4.52
N ASP A 103 -5.07 20.57 -3.46
CA ASP A 103 -3.69 20.12 -3.35
C ASP A 103 -3.64 18.59 -3.22
N VAL A 104 -4.54 18.02 -2.41
CA VAL A 104 -4.69 16.57 -2.28
C VAL A 104 -5.05 15.94 -3.63
N LEU A 105 -6.00 16.55 -4.36
CA LEU A 105 -6.40 16.06 -5.68
C LEU A 105 -5.28 16.19 -6.73
N GLN A 106 -4.44 17.23 -6.62
CA GLN A 106 -3.29 17.40 -7.50
C GLN A 106 -2.25 16.30 -7.27
N VAL A 107 -1.94 15.98 -6.01
CA VAL A 107 -1.04 14.88 -5.64
C VAL A 107 -1.63 13.52 -6.03
N TYR A 108 -2.93 13.33 -5.86
CA TYR A 108 -3.64 12.12 -6.26
C TYR A 108 -3.56 11.86 -7.78
N ASN A 109 -3.84 12.90 -8.59
CA ASN A 109 -3.91 12.81 -10.05
C ASN A 109 -2.57 12.94 -10.77
N ARG A 110 -1.49 13.27 -10.06
CA ARG A 110 -0.15 13.35 -10.66
C ARG A 110 0.19 12.00 -11.30
N LYS A 111 0.66 12.01 -12.56
CA LYS A 111 1.02 10.80 -13.32
C LYS A 111 2.53 10.59 -13.44
N ASN A 112 3.31 11.64 -13.20
CA ASN A 112 4.76 11.61 -13.36
C ASN A 112 5.42 11.24 -12.03
N TYR A 113 5.71 9.96 -11.85
CA TYR A 113 6.57 9.47 -10.79
C TYR A 113 7.90 9.03 -11.41
N PRO A 114 9.04 9.40 -10.81
CA PRO A 114 10.35 8.93 -11.26
C PRO A 114 10.56 7.43 -10.97
N LEU A 115 9.66 6.80 -10.21
CA LEU A 115 9.62 5.35 -10.00
C LEU A 115 8.49 4.79 -10.86
N LEU A 116 8.82 3.79 -11.68
CA LEU A 116 7.83 3.04 -12.44
C LEU A 116 7.02 2.19 -11.47
N LEU A 117 5.85 2.70 -11.06
CA LEU A 117 4.95 1.97 -10.20
C LEU A 117 4.04 1.07 -11.05
N GLN A 118 3.87 -0.18 -10.61
CA GLN A 118 2.88 -1.07 -11.18
C GLN A 118 1.45 -0.57 -10.87
N PRO A 119 0.41 -1.01 -11.61
CA PRO A 119 -0.97 -0.58 -11.37
C PRO A 119 -1.43 -0.78 -9.92
N GLN A 120 -1.04 -1.88 -9.28
CA GLN A 120 -1.36 -2.15 -7.88
C GLN A 120 -0.65 -1.18 -6.91
N GLU A 121 0.62 -0.88 -7.18
CA GLU A 121 1.40 0.08 -6.38
C GLU A 121 0.85 1.50 -6.50
N ILE A 122 0.36 1.87 -7.69
CA ILE A 122 -0.33 3.15 -7.92
C ILE A 122 -1.59 3.24 -7.06
N GLN A 123 -2.39 2.16 -7.00
CA GLN A 123 -3.59 2.10 -6.17
C GLN A 123 -3.25 2.25 -4.68
N ILE A 124 -2.22 1.54 -4.19
CA ILE A 124 -1.77 1.65 -2.79
C ILE A 124 -1.33 3.08 -2.48
N ARG A 125 -0.52 3.69 -3.35
CA ARG A 125 -0.09 5.09 -3.21
C ARG A 125 -1.28 6.04 -3.17
N GLN A 126 -2.24 5.87 -4.08
CA GLN A 126 -3.46 6.69 -4.15
C GLN A 126 -4.28 6.59 -2.86
N GLU A 127 -4.43 5.38 -2.31
CA GLU A 127 -5.10 5.17 -1.02
C GLU A 127 -4.37 5.92 0.10
N ILE A 128 -3.04 5.81 0.17
CA ILE A 128 -2.22 6.52 1.17
C ILE A 128 -2.40 8.04 1.07
N VAL A 129 -2.37 8.60 -0.15
CA VAL A 129 -2.57 10.04 -0.39
C VAL A 129 -3.94 10.50 0.12
N LEU A 130 -5.01 9.76 -0.19
CA LEU A 130 -6.35 10.08 0.27
C LEU A 130 -6.49 9.94 1.79
N MET A 131 -5.93 8.90 2.39
CA MET A 131 -5.91 8.73 3.84
C MET A 131 -5.23 9.91 4.54
N LYS A 132 -4.05 10.33 4.06
CA LYS A 132 -3.32 11.47 4.64
C LYS A 132 -4.05 12.80 4.39
N GLY A 133 -4.67 12.98 3.23
CA GLY A 133 -5.51 14.15 2.94
C GLY A 133 -6.72 14.23 3.86
N LEU A 134 -7.46 13.14 4.05
CA LEU A 134 -8.62 13.05 4.93
C LEU A 134 -8.28 13.24 6.41
N GLN A 135 -7.10 12.82 6.85
CA GLN A 135 -6.62 13.12 8.21
C GLN A 135 -6.49 14.63 8.48
N ARG A 136 -6.27 15.43 7.43
CA ARG A 136 -6.16 16.89 7.53
C ARG A 136 -7.47 17.61 7.24
N ILE A 137 -8.24 17.10 6.28
CA ILE A 137 -9.49 17.70 5.80
C ILE A 137 -10.63 16.67 5.94
N PRO A 138 -11.03 16.31 7.17
CA PRO A 138 -11.97 15.21 7.40
C PRO A 138 -13.40 15.51 6.93
N THR A 139 -13.74 16.79 6.72
CA THR A 139 -15.08 17.24 6.32
C THR A 139 -15.28 17.32 4.81
N SER A 140 -14.25 17.08 4.00
CA SER A 140 -14.37 17.13 2.54
C SER A 140 -15.18 15.95 2.01
N LEU A 141 -16.42 16.21 1.57
CA LEU A 141 -17.30 15.20 0.97
C LEU A 141 -16.65 14.56 -0.27
N LYS A 142 -15.92 15.35 -1.07
CA LYS A 142 -15.30 14.87 -2.32
C LYS A 142 -14.17 13.89 -2.04
N LEU A 143 -13.31 14.17 -1.05
CA LEU A 143 -12.25 13.25 -0.65
C LEU A 143 -12.82 11.97 -0.04
N ILE A 144 -13.90 12.06 0.74
CA ILE A 144 -14.60 10.89 1.29
C ILE A 144 -15.15 10.01 0.16
N GLN A 145 -15.83 10.61 -0.82
CA GLN A 145 -16.38 9.88 -1.96
C GLN A 145 -15.29 9.20 -2.79
N LEU A 146 -14.18 9.90 -3.05
CA LEU A 146 -13.02 9.32 -3.75
C LEU A 146 -12.39 8.18 -2.96
N TYR A 147 -12.19 8.34 -1.66
CA TYR A 147 -11.63 7.29 -0.82
C TYR A 147 -12.53 6.05 -0.76
N ALA A 148 -13.85 6.23 -0.63
CA ALA A 148 -14.81 5.15 -0.70
C ALA A 148 -14.76 4.43 -2.06
N GLU A 149 -14.58 5.16 -3.15
CA GLU A 149 -14.44 4.57 -4.48
C GLU A 149 -13.16 3.75 -4.63
N VAL A 150 -12.02 4.27 -4.16
CA VAL A 150 -10.74 3.54 -4.16
C VAL A 150 -10.83 2.25 -3.34
N ILE A 151 -11.45 2.30 -2.16
CA ILE A 151 -11.68 1.09 -1.34
C ILE A 151 -12.55 0.07 -2.10
N ARG A 152 -13.64 0.53 -2.74
CA ARG A 152 -14.52 -0.36 -3.51
C ARG A 152 -13.80 -1.03 -4.67
N GLN A 153 -12.96 -0.28 -5.39
CA GLN A 153 -12.17 -0.79 -6.51
C GLN A 153 -11.08 -1.76 -6.05
N ALA A 154 -10.43 -1.47 -4.92
CA ALA A 154 -9.46 -2.38 -4.29
C ALA A 154 -10.10 -3.66 -3.73
N HIS A 155 -11.43 -3.66 -3.49
CA HIS A 155 -12.10 -4.80 -2.85
C HIS A 155 -12.70 -5.81 -3.80
N LEU A 156 -13.05 -5.46 -5.04
CA LEU A 156 -13.67 -6.35 -6.04
C LEU A 156 -14.37 -7.58 -5.42
N VAL A 157 -15.21 -7.33 -4.41
CA VAL A 157 -16.40 -8.11 -4.15
C VAL A 157 -17.24 -7.77 -5.37
N PRO A 158 -17.64 -8.77 -6.16
CA PRO A 158 -18.47 -8.52 -7.32
C PRO A 158 -19.67 -7.72 -6.81
N ARG A 159 -19.89 -6.53 -7.37
CA ARG A 159 -21.26 -6.04 -7.43
C ARG A 159 -22.01 -7.19 -8.09
N MET A 160 -22.75 -7.98 -7.30
CA MET A 160 -23.87 -8.73 -7.81
C MET A 160 -24.75 -7.65 -8.42
N ASN A 161 -24.57 -7.44 -9.72
CA ASN A 161 -25.37 -6.51 -10.48
C ASN A 161 -26.81 -6.85 -10.15
N ALA A 162 -27.69 -5.86 -9.99
CA ALA A 162 -29.12 -6.11 -9.78
C ALA A 162 -29.69 -7.12 -10.81
N ALA A 163 -29.06 -7.21 -11.99
CA ALA A 163 -29.29 -8.21 -13.02
C ALA A 163 -28.99 -9.68 -12.63
N SER A 164 -27.96 -9.97 -11.82
CA SER A 164 -27.65 -11.34 -11.36
C SER A 164 -28.58 -11.78 -10.23
N THR A 165 -28.97 -10.89 -9.31
CA THR A 165 -30.04 -11.15 -8.33
C THR A 165 -31.40 -11.34 -9.00
N ALA A 166 -31.72 -10.55 -10.05
CA ALA A 166 -32.97 -10.72 -10.80
C ALA A 166 -33.02 -12.05 -11.59
N ARG A 167 -31.88 -12.52 -12.13
CA ARG A 167 -31.79 -13.85 -12.75
C ARG A 167 -31.92 -14.98 -11.74
N ALA A 168 -31.26 -14.87 -10.58
CA ALA A 168 -31.34 -15.87 -9.51
C ALA A 168 -32.77 -16.01 -8.94
N LEU A 169 -33.49 -14.90 -8.80
CA LEU A 169 -34.90 -14.92 -8.38
C LEU A 169 -35.83 -15.49 -9.45
N ARG A 170 -35.57 -15.25 -10.75
CA ARG A 170 -36.34 -15.90 -11.83
C ARG A 170 -36.15 -17.40 -11.87
N THR A 171 -34.95 -17.91 -11.61
CA THR A 171 -34.70 -19.37 -11.58
C THR A 171 -35.36 -20.06 -10.38
N LEU A 172 -35.62 -19.36 -9.28
CA LEU A 172 -36.36 -19.90 -8.12
C LEU A 172 -37.88 -19.91 -8.29
N VAL A 173 -38.41 -19.17 -9.27
CA VAL A 173 -39.86 -19.10 -9.56
C VAL A 173 -40.26 -20.16 -10.61
N TYR A 174 -39.29 -20.82 -11.25
CA TYR A 174 -39.50 -21.88 -12.25
C TYR A 174 -39.12 -23.29 -11.75
N MET A 175 -38.98 -23.46 -10.43
CA MET A 175 -39.02 -24.77 -9.76
C MET A 175 -40.24 -24.83 -8.85
#